data_AF-A0A7S7LZ31-F1
#
_entry.id   AF-A0A7S7LZ31-F1
#
_cell.length_a   1.000
_cell.length_b   1.000
_cell.length_c   1.000
_cell.angle_alpha   90.00
_cell.angle_beta   90.00
_cell.angle_gamma   90.00
#
_symmetry.space_group_name_H-M   'P 1'
#
loop_
_entity.id
_entity.type
_entity.pdbx_description
1 polymer ?
#
loop_
_entity_poly.entity_id
_entity_poly.type
_entity_poly.pdbx_seq_one_letter_code
_entity_poly.pdbx_strand_id
1 'polypeptide(L)'
;MRLSKEEITLLKNKLYELSSDARLYLFGSRVDDTRRGGDIDLLILSDKLRKKDLRKLRLSFFEKFGEQKMDIVIDDGTLTNPFTKLIFQKAVLL
;
A
#
# COMPACT_ATOMS: atom_id res chain seq x y z
N MET A 1 2.39 -13.91 1.12
CA MET A 1 1.81 -12.67 0.59
C MET A 1 0.80 -12.97 -0.51
N ARG A 2 -0.45 -12.54 -0.32
CA ARG A 2 -1.58 -12.74 -1.24
C ARG A 2 -1.77 -11.55 -2.20
N LEU A 3 -0.67 -11.09 -2.79
CA LEU A 3 -0.63 -10.20 -3.94
C LEU A 3 0.27 -10.85 -5.00
N SER A 4 -0.17 -10.81 -6.25
CA SER A 4 0.61 -11.27 -7.40
C SER A 4 1.80 -10.33 -7.67
N LYS A 5 2.82 -10.86 -8.35
CA LYS A 5 3.99 -10.07 -8.77
C LYS A 5 3.58 -8.89 -9.67
N GLU A 6 2.55 -9.07 -10.49
CA GLU A 6 2.07 -8.04 -11.41
C GLU A 6 1.35 -6.92 -10.66
N GLU A 7 0.53 -7.23 -9.67
CA GLU A 7 -0.11 -6.25 -8.78
C GLU A 7 0.93 -5.43 -8.03
N ILE A 8 1.93 -6.09 -7.45
CA ILE A 8 3.04 -5.41 -6.76
C ILE A 8 3.79 -4.48 -7.72
N THR A 9 4.12 -4.97 -8.92
CA THR A 9 4.85 -4.18 -9.92
C THR A 9 4.06 -2.94 -10.34
N LEU A 10 2.75 -3.06 -10.59
CA LEU A 10 1.90 -1.91 -10.91
C LEU A 10 1.92 -0.88 -9.76
N LEU A 11 1.70 -1.33 -8.52
CA LEU A 11 1.64 -0.45 -7.36
C LEU A 11 2.97 0.28 -7.15
N LYS A 12 4.10 -0.42 -7.27
CA LYS A 12 5.44 0.17 -7.12
C LYS A 12 5.73 1.20 -8.22
N ASN A 13 5.46 0.85 -9.48
CA ASN A 13 5.69 1.76 -10.61
C ASN A 13 4.83 3.02 -10.46
N LYS A 14 3.55 2.85 -10.13
CA LYS A 14 2.65 4.00 -10.01
C LYS A 14 2.99 4.87 -8.80
N LEU A 15 3.43 4.27 -7.70
CA LEU A 15 3.91 5.04 -6.55
C LEU A 15 5.18 5.82 -6.90
N TYR A 16 6.13 5.19 -7.60
CA TYR A 16 7.38 5.82 -8.03
C TYR A 16 7.13 7.03 -8.94
N GLU A 17 6.15 6.97 -9.85
CA GLU A 17 5.72 8.11 -10.66
C GLU A 17 5.19 9.29 -9.82
N LEU A 18 4.60 9.00 -8.65
CA LEU A 18 4.05 10.03 -7.76
C LEU A 18 5.11 10.60 -6.81
N SER A 19 6.02 9.75 -6.32
CA SER A 19 7.09 10.10 -5.37
C SER A 19 8.16 9.02 -5.43
N SER A 20 9.32 9.32 -5.99
CA SER A 20 10.41 8.35 -6.19
C SER A 20 11.07 7.86 -4.90
N ASP A 21 10.89 8.59 -3.81
CA ASP A 21 11.38 8.31 -2.46
C ASP A 21 10.33 7.64 -1.56
N ALA A 22 9.08 7.50 -2.02
CA ALA A 22 8.04 6.87 -1.24
C ALA A 22 8.29 5.36 -1.10
N ARG A 23 8.05 4.83 0.09
CA ARG A 23 8.15 3.40 0.38
C ARG A 23 6.76 2.78 0.51
N LEU A 24 6.57 1.63 -0.12
CA LEU A 24 5.31 0.89 -0.11
C LEU A 24 5.44 -0.35 0.76
N TYR A 25 4.49 -0.51 1.67
CA TYR A 25 4.39 -1.69 2.53
C TYR A 25 3.00 -2.30 2.43
N LEU A 26 2.94 -3.62 2.47
CA LEU A 26 1.72 -4.38 2.67
C LEU A 26 1.57 -4.70 4.15
N PHE A 27 0.40 -4.43 4.71
CA PHE A 27 0.04 -4.88 6.05
C PHE A 27 -1.27 -5.67 6.04
N GLY A 28 -1.78 -5.99 7.22
CA GLY A 28 -3.11 -6.59 7.36
C GLY A 28 -3.19 -8.02 6.85
N SER A 29 -4.38 -8.39 6.37
CA SER A 29 -4.74 -9.81 6.18
C SER A 29 -3.99 -10.50 5.04
N ARG A 30 -3.50 -9.75 4.04
CA ARG A 30 -2.85 -10.28 2.84
C ARG A 30 -1.36 -10.53 2.98
N VAL A 31 -0.76 -10.18 4.12
CA VAL A 31 0.62 -10.57 4.44
C VAL A 31 0.73 -12.10 4.58
N ASP A 32 -0.28 -12.70 5.21
CA ASP A 32 -0.35 -14.13 5.52
C ASP A 32 -1.09 -14.92 4.42
N ASP A 33 -0.41 -15.91 3.84
CA ASP A 33 -0.93 -16.78 2.78
C ASP A 33 -1.95 -17.80 3.27
N THR A 34 -1.97 -18.10 4.57
CA THR A 34 -2.88 -19.08 5.16
C THR A 34 -4.30 -18.53 5.31
N ARG A 35 -4.47 -17.20 5.21
CA ARG A 35 -5.77 -16.52 5.34
C ARG A 35 -6.52 -16.50 4.01
N ARG A 36 -7.84 -16.27 4.08
CA ARG A 36 -8.73 -16.19 2.91
C ARG A 36 -9.44 -14.83 2.85
N GLY A 37 -9.70 -14.35 1.64
CA GLY A 37 -10.39 -13.08 1.40
C GLY A 37 -9.65 -11.84 1.92
N GLY A 38 -10.38 -10.76 2.10
CA GLY A 38 -9.87 -9.52 2.69
C GLY A 38 -9.36 -8.48 1.70
N ASP A 39 -9.22 -7.26 2.22
CA ASP A 39 -8.88 -6.06 1.47
C ASP A 39 -7.36 -5.98 1.24
N ILE A 40 -6.93 -5.11 0.32
CA ILE A 40 -5.52 -4.76 0.17
C ILE A 40 -5.22 -3.59 1.10
N ASP A 41 -4.51 -3.87 2.20
CA ASP A 41 -4.09 -2.88 3.19
C ASP A 41 -2.64 -2.41 2.90
N LEU A 42 -2.48 -1.16 2.47
CA LEU A 42 -1.18 -0.57 2.10
C LEU A 42 -0.78 0.58 3.01
N LEU A 43 0.47 0.58 3.47
CA LEU A 43 1.10 1.71 4.15
C LEU A 43 2.11 2.34 3.21
N ILE A 44 1.99 3.64 2.99
CA ILE A 44 2.94 4.44 2.23
C ILE A 44 3.68 5.36 3.18
N LEU A 45 5.01 5.31 3.16
CA LEU A 45 5.85 6.28 3.84
C LEU A 45 6.34 7.32 2.82
N SER A 46 5.92 8.57 2.98
CA SER A 46 6.31 9.69 2.13
C SER A 46 5.97 11.02 2.82
N ASP A 47 6.92 11.96 2.79
CA ASP A 47 6.76 13.33 3.29
C ASP A 47 6.09 14.26 2.25
N LYS A 48 6.04 13.86 0.98
CA LYS A 48 5.53 14.66 -0.14
C LYS A 48 4.08 14.34 -0.53
N LEU A 49 3.69 13.07 -0.41
CA LEU A 49 2.38 12.61 -0.87
C LEU A 49 1.26 13.01 0.09
N ARG A 50 0.08 13.26 -0.46
CA ARG A 50 -1.15 13.47 0.31
C ARG A 50 -2.21 12.45 -0.10
N LYS A 51 -3.26 12.33 0.71
CA LYS A 51 -4.39 11.41 0.46
C LYS A 51 -5.01 11.56 -0.94
N LYS A 52 -5.02 12.77 -1.51
CA LYS A 52 -5.53 13.04 -2.87
C LYS A 52 -4.72 12.33 -3.97
N ASP A 53 -3.40 12.20 -3.78
CA ASP A 53 -2.50 11.63 -4.78
C ASP A 53 -2.68 10.11 -4.86
N LEU A 54 -3.04 9.49 -3.73
CA LEU A 54 -3.32 8.06 -3.60
C LEU A 54 -4.57 7.59 -4.36
N ARG A 55 -5.42 8.53 -4.82
CA ARG A 55 -6.55 8.20 -5.70
C ARG A 55 -6.04 7.64 -7.04
N LYS A 56 -4.93 8.17 -7.56
CA LYS A 56 -4.33 7.69 -8.81
C LYS A 56 -3.84 6.25 -8.70
N LEU A 57 -3.32 5.87 -7.53
CA LEU A 57 -2.88 4.49 -7.26
C LEU A 57 -4.07 3.53 -7.29
N ARG A 58 -5.16 3.85 -6.58
CA ARG A 58 -6.39 3.06 -6.58
C ARG A 58 -7.00 2.90 -7.97
N LEU A 59 -7.10 4.00 -8.72
CA LEU A 59 -7.65 3.99 -10.08
C LEU A 59 -6.82 3.10 -11.01
N SER A 60 -5.49 3.25 -11.02
CA SER A 60 -4.63 2.42 -11.87
C SER A 60 -4.75 0.93 -11.56
N PHE A 61 -4.90 0.59 -10.27
CA PHE A 61 -5.10 -0.79 -9.85
C PHE A 61 -6.46 -1.31 -10.32
N PHE A 62 -7.51 -0.53 -10.12
CA PHE A 62 -8.87 -0.86 -10.54
C PHE A 62 -8.96 -1.07 -12.07
N GLU A 63 -8.36 -0.18 -12.85
CA GLU A 63 -8.36 -0.26 -14.32
C GLU A 63 -7.71 -1.54 -14.84
N LYS A 64 -6.69 -2.05 -14.14
CA LYS A 64 -5.93 -3.23 -14.57
C LYS A 64 -6.48 -4.55 -14.01
N PHE A 65 -6.90 -4.57 -12.75
CA PHE A 65 -7.24 -5.81 -12.03
C PHE A 65 -8.72 -5.89 -11.63
N GLY A 66 -9.51 -4.86 -11.95
CA GLY A 66 -10.92 -4.77 -11.59
C GLY A 66 -11.15 -4.30 -10.16
N GLU A 67 -12.40 -4.44 -9.71
CA GLU A 67 -12.80 -3.98 -8.39
C GLU A 67 -12.13 -4.79 -7.29
N GLN A 68 -11.33 -4.08 -6.48
CA GLN A 68 -10.70 -4.64 -5.30
C GLN A 68 -10.65 -3.57 -4.23
N LYS A 69 -11.19 -3.88 -3.06
CA LYS A 69 -11.16 -2.93 -1.94
C LYS A 69 -9.72 -2.74 -1.46
N MET A 70 -9.30 -1.48 -1.38
CA MET A 70 -7.93 -1.08 -1.08
C MET A 70 -7.90 0.08 -0.07
N ASP A 71 -7.42 -0.24 1.11
CA ASP A 71 -7.23 0.70 2.21
C ASP A 71 -5.77 1.16 2.22
N ILE A 72 -5.57 2.46 2.00
CA ILE A 72 -4.25 3.07 1.92
C ILE A 72 -4.09 4.06 3.05
N VAL A 73 -3.08 3.80 3.88
CA VAL A 73 -2.60 4.65 4.97
C VAL A 73 -1.33 5.35 4.51
N ILE A 74 -1.19 6.62 4.86
CA ILE A 74 0.02 7.40 4.57
C ILE A 74 0.58 7.97 5.87
N ASP A 75 1.89 7.92 6.01
CA ASP A 75 2.67 8.45 7.12
C ASP A 75 3.92 9.14 6.53
N ASP A 76 4.45 10.16 7.20
CA ASP A 76 5.65 10.89 6.76
C ASP A 76 6.96 10.13 7.07
N GLY A 77 6.85 8.96 7.70
CA GLY A 77 7.98 8.12 8.09
C GLY A 77 8.42 8.35 9.54
N THR A 78 7.83 9.32 10.25
CA THR A 78 8.08 9.51 11.68
C THR A 78 7.43 8.43 12.54
N LEU A 79 6.38 7.76 12.03
CA LEU A 79 5.64 6.70 12.73
C LEU A 79 5.20 7.11 14.15
N THR A 80 4.85 8.39 14.31
CA THR A 80 4.39 8.96 15.57
C THR A 80 2.96 8.53 15.90
N ASN A 81 2.15 8.26 14.87
CA ASN A 81 0.80 7.75 15.06
C ASN A 81 0.85 6.30 15.60
N PRO A 82 0.19 5.99 16.74
CA PRO A 82 0.21 4.63 17.31
C PRO A 82 -0.24 3.54 16.34
N PHE A 83 -1.20 3.86 15.47
CA PHE A 83 -1.69 2.93 14.46
C PHE A 83 -0.62 2.64 13.40
N THR A 84 0.03 3.67 12.83
CA THR A 84 1.07 3.48 11.81
C THR A 84 2.28 2.76 12.39
N LYS A 85 2.65 3.07 13.64
CA LYS A 85 3.70 2.35 14.38
C LYS A 85 3.38 0.86 14.56
N LEU A 86 2.15 0.53 14.95
CA LEU A 86 1.73 -0.86 15.17
C LEU A 86 1.70 -1.67 13.87
N ILE A 87 1.11 -1.12 12.81
CA ILE A 87 1.02 -1.84 11.53
C ILE A 87 2.39 -1.99 10.89
N PHE A 88 3.27 -0.98 11.01
CA PHE A 88 4.62 -1.01 10.43
C PHE A 88 5.45 -2.19 10.94
N GLN A 89 5.33 -2.53 12.23
CA GLN A 89 6.03 -3.68 12.84
C GLN A 89 5.67 -5.03 12.19
N LYS A 90 4.48 -5.13 11.58
CA LYS A 90 3.97 -6.36 10.94
C LYS A 90 3.92 -6.24 9.42
N ALA A 91 4.28 -5.07 8.88
CA ALA A 91 4.18 -4.80 7.47
C ALA A 91 5.38 -5.39 6.71
N VAL A 92 5.13 -5.84 5.49
CA VAL A 92 6.16 -6.34 4.59
C VAL A 92 6.44 -5.28 3.54
N LEU A 93 7.72 -4.91 3.38
CA LEU A 93 8.15 -4.02 2.31
C LEU A 93 7.87 -4.68 0.95
N LEU A 94 7.21 -3.95 0.05
CA LEU A 94 6.89 -4.40 -1.29
C LEU A 94 7.98 -4.05 -2.30
#